data_AF-A0A6P5TT86-F1
#
_entry.id   AF-A0A6P5TT86-F1
#
_cell.length_a   1.000
_cell.length_b   1.000
_cell.length_c   1.000
_cell.angle_alpha   90.00
_cell.angle_beta   90.00
_cell.angle_gamma   90.00
#
_symmetry.space_group_name_H-M   'P 1'
#
loop_
_entity.id
_entity.type
_entity.pdbx_description
1 polymer ?
#
loop_
_entity_poly.entity_id
_entity_poly.type
_entity_poly.pdbx_seq_one_letter_code
_entity_poly.pdbx_strand_id
1 'polypeptide(L)'
;MRMEVRKQLSGGSKFPEIDVFGDVYVRPGNELAESFQMTMREKSQLVLQESASQLPPDTPLEDLKVDEKINRDYSYKKAFMPRRELLYQEITHSMPPEKISIFKSLDDWAKDNILTHLKPVEKCWQPQDFLPDPAASRDDGFHEQVKELRERAKEVPDDFFVVLVGNMITEDALPTYQTMLNTLDGVADETGSSPTSWAVWTRAWTAEEKRHGDLLNKYLYLTGRVDMSQIEKTIQYLITFGMDPGGENNPYLGFIFTSFQERATAISHGNTAKLAKKHGDLKLAQICGIIASDEKRHEAAYTKIVTKLFELDPDYTVISLAHMMRKKITMPAHLMYDGRDDHLFQHFSGVAQQLGVYTANDYADILELLLATWKVQTLVGLSPEGRKAQEFVCGLPPRIRKLEERAQARTKQPPMSVPFSWIFGRQVRLL
;
A
#
# COMPACT_ATOMS: atom_id res chain seq x y z
N MET A 1 -53.32 22.97 -41.30
CA MET A 1 -54.47 22.69 -40.42
C MET A 1 -54.28 21.31 -39.77
N ARG A 2 -53.74 21.27 -38.55
CA ARG A 2 -54.08 20.38 -37.42
C ARG A 2 -52.98 20.47 -36.35
N MET A 3 -53.43 20.72 -35.13
CA MET A 3 -52.66 20.74 -33.88
C MET A 3 -52.22 19.34 -33.50
N GLU A 4 -51.11 19.20 -32.75
CA GLU A 4 -51.00 18.47 -31.47
C GLU A 4 -49.52 18.40 -31.03
N VAL A 5 -49.16 19.03 -29.90
CA VAL A 5 -49.04 18.48 -28.53
C VAL A 5 -47.60 18.05 -28.19
N ARG A 6 -47.04 18.76 -27.21
CA ARG A 6 -45.85 18.41 -26.42
C ARG A 6 -45.98 17.01 -25.84
N LYS A 7 -44.91 16.19 -25.97
CA LYS A 7 -44.64 15.09 -25.05
C LYS A 7 -43.15 15.01 -24.72
N GLN A 8 -42.88 14.82 -23.44
CA GLN A 8 -41.58 14.78 -22.76
C GLN A 8 -40.66 13.68 -23.29
N LEU A 9 -39.36 13.95 -23.36
CA LEU A 9 -38.31 12.96 -23.09
C LEU A 9 -37.22 13.63 -22.24
N SER A 10 -37.48 13.67 -20.93
CA SER A 10 -36.45 13.74 -19.90
C SER A 10 -35.78 12.37 -19.82
N GLY A 11 -34.59 12.24 -20.41
CA GLY A 11 -33.72 11.08 -20.27
C GLY A 11 -32.40 11.52 -19.65
N GLY A 12 -32.40 11.75 -18.34
CA GLY A 12 -31.17 11.93 -17.57
C GLY A 12 -30.33 10.66 -17.65
N SER A 13 -29.15 10.75 -18.24
CA SER A 13 -28.16 9.69 -18.23
C SER A 13 -27.64 9.53 -16.79
N LYS A 14 -28.13 8.48 -16.11
CA LYS A 14 -27.57 8.00 -14.84
C LYS A 14 -26.28 7.26 -15.15
N PHE A 15 -25.13 7.92 -14.94
CA PHE A 15 -23.85 7.24 -14.74
C PHE A 15 -23.37 7.60 -13.32
N PRO A 16 -22.85 6.64 -12.54
CA PRO A 16 -22.39 6.90 -11.18
C PRO A 16 -21.19 7.87 -11.15
N GLU A 17 -21.04 8.60 -10.04
CA GLU A 17 -19.86 9.42 -9.74
C GLU A 17 -18.59 8.57 -9.83
N ILE A 18 -17.58 9.08 -10.54
CA ILE A 18 -16.27 8.44 -10.72
C ILE A 18 -15.30 9.19 -9.79
N ASP A 19 -14.84 8.51 -8.75
CA ASP A 19 -13.77 8.96 -7.86
C ASP A 19 -12.45 8.36 -8.37
N VAL A 20 -11.61 9.18 -9.00
CA VAL A 20 -10.32 8.71 -9.55
C VAL A 20 -9.40 8.15 -8.47
N PHE A 21 -9.55 8.55 -7.19
CA PHE A 21 -8.75 7.98 -6.10
C PHE A 21 -9.25 6.59 -5.71
N GLY A 22 -10.56 6.43 -5.50
CA GLY A 22 -11.21 5.12 -5.41
C GLY A 22 -10.98 4.24 -6.66
N ASP A 23 -10.79 4.85 -7.83
CA ASP A 23 -10.63 4.17 -9.12
C ASP A 23 -9.16 3.95 -9.56
N VAL A 24 -8.18 4.49 -8.86
CA VAL A 24 -6.75 4.21 -9.12
C VAL A 24 -6.11 3.47 -7.96
N TYR A 25 -6.50 3.78 -6.71
CA TYR A 25 -5.83 3.31 -5.49
C TYR A 25 -6.65 2.34 -4.64
N VAL A 26 -7.94 2.17 -4.91
CA VAL A 26 -8.82 1.24 -4.19
C VAL A 26 -9.49 0.30 -5.21
N ARG A 27 -9.76 -0.95 -4.81
CA ARG A 27 -10.57 -1.87 -5.64
C ARG A 27 -12.03 -1.39 -5.59
N PRO A 28 -12.69 -1.06 -6.71
CA PRO A 28 -14.13 -0.83 -6.69
C PRO A 28 -14.84 -2.17 -6.60
N GLY A 29 -15.76 -2.33 -5.64
CA GLY A 29 -16.76 -3.41 -5.64
C GLY A 29 -18.09 -2.84 -5.15
N ASN A 30 -19.21 -2.87 -5.87
CA ASN A 30 -20.02 -3.92 -6.54
C ASN A 30 -21.41 -3.90 -5.85
N GLU A 31 -22.49 -4.06 -6.61
CA GLU A 31 -23.92 -3.74 -6.29
C GLU A 31 -24.56 -4.51 -5.09
N LEU A 32 -23.77 -5.19 -4.25
CA LEU A 32 -24.25 -5.97 -3.09
C LEU A 32 -24.44 -5.14 -1.80
N ALA A 33 -24.06 -3.85 -1.80
CA ALA A 33 -24.21 -2.97 -0.64
C ALA A 33 -25.68 -2.72 -0.24
N GLU A 34 -26.62 -2.73 -1.20
CA GLU A 34 -28.05 -2.57 -0.90
C GLU A 34 -28.67 -3.82 -0.25
N SER A 35 -28.18 -5.02 -0.59
CA SER A 35 -28.56 -6.26 0.09
C SER A 35 -28.10 -6.27 1.56
N PHE A 36 -27.03 -5.55 1.88
CA PHE A 36 -26.38 -5.58 3.19
C PHE A 36 -27.14 -4.76 4.25
N GLN A 37 -27.76 -3.64 3.87
CA GLN A 37 -28.63 -2.88 4.79
C GLN A 37 -29.88 -3.68 5.19
N MET A 38 -30.38 -4.54 4.30
CA MET A 38 -31.53 -5.40 4.56
C MET A 38 -31.18 -6.51 5.57
N THR A 39 -30.05 -7.20 5.37
CA THR A 39 -29.58 -8.27 6.28
C THR A 39 -29.15 -7.74 7.66
N MET A 40 -28.65 -6.50 7.74
CA MET A 40 -28.30 -5.85 9.01
C MET A 40 -29.53 -5.51 9.85
N ARG A 41 -30.65 -5.09 9.21
CA ARG A 41 -31.93 -4.90 9.91
C ARG A 41 -32.49 -6.22 10.44
N GLU A 42 -32.42 -7.29 9.66
CA GLU A 42 -32.91 -8.62 10.07
C GLU A 42 -32.08 -9.21 11.24
N LYS A 43 -30.76 -9.09 11.21
CA LYS A 43 -29.90 -9.57 12.30
C LYS A 43 -30.02 -8.73 13.57
N SER A 44 -30.21 -7.42 13.45
CA SER A 44 -30.51 -6.57 14.60
C SER A 44 -31.87 -6.91 15.23
N GLN A 45 -32.87 -7.30 14.43
CA GLN A 45 -34.17 -7.77 14.93
C GLN A 45 -34.08 -9.14 15.60
N LEU A 46 -33.24 -10.06 15.09
CA LEU A 46 -33.01 -11.36 15.71
C LEU A 46 -32.32 -11.25 17.09
N VAL A 47 -31.34 -10.35 17.23
CA VAL A 47 -30.66 -10.11 18.53
C VAL A 47 -31.60 -9.49 19.56
N LEU A 48 -32.52 -8.63 19.13
CA LEU A 48 -33.58 -8.08 20.00
C LEU A 48 -34.62 -9.15 20.38
N GLN A 49 -34.98 -10.06 19.46
CA GLN A 49 -35.89 -11.18 19.74
C GLN A 49 -35.28 -12.22 20.70
N GLU A 50 -34.01 -12.56 20.53
CA GLU A 50 -33.30 -13.52 21.39
C GLU A 50 -33.17 -12.97 22.81
N SER A 51 -32.88 -11.67 22.96
CA SER A 51 -32.85 -10.97 24.24
C SER A 51 -34.24 -10.85 24.90
N ALA A 52 -35.30 -10.68 24.12
CA ALA A 52 -36.67 -10.61 24.63
C ALA A 52 -37.24 -11.98 25.06
N SER A 53 -36.76 -13.09 24.48
CA SER A 53 -37.23 -14.46 24.80
C SER A 53 -36.79 -14.99 26.17
N GLN A 54 -35.85 -14.32 26.84
CA GLN A 54 -35.30 -14.73 28.15
C GLN A 54 -35.88 -13.95 29.34
N LEU A 55 -36.86 -13.06 29.11
CA LEU A 55 -37.45 -12.22 30.15
C LEU A 55 -38.95 -12.52 30.33
N PRO A 56 -39.49 -12.37 31.56
CA PRO A 56 -40.91 -12.57 31.82
C PRO A 56 -41.78 -11.56 31.04
N PRO A 57 -43.03 -11.94 30.66
CA PRO A 57 -43.80 -11.31 29.58
C PRO A 57 -44.23 -9.84 29.79
N ASP A 58 -43.98 -9.23 30.95
CA ASP A 58 -44.47 -7.88 31.31
C ASP A 58 -43.35 -6.84 31.54
N THR A 59 -42.18 -6.99 30.91
CA THR A 59 -41.07 -6.01 31.06
C THR A 59 -41.15 -4.92 29.96
N PRO A 60 -41.29 -3.61 30.30
CA PRO A 60 -41.31 -2.53 29.32
C PRO A 60 -39.97 -2.38 28.57
N LEU A 61 -40.01 -2.12 27.26
CA LEU A 61 -38.82 -1.99 26.40
C LEU A 61 -37.86 -0.85 26.79
N GLU A 62 -38.30 0.08 27.64
CA GLU A 62 -37.54 1.28 28.03
C GLU A 62 -36.50 1.03 29.13
N ASP A 63 -36.49 -0.16 29.76
CA ASP A 63 -35.55 -0.51 30.86
C ASP A 63 -34.39 -1.44 30.44
N LEU A 64 -34.20 -1.69 29.14
CA LEU A 64 -33.11 -2.55 28.64
C LEU A 64 -31.74 -1.83 28.71
N LYS A 65 -31.04 -1.97 29.84
CA LYS A 65 -29.59 -1.67 29.91
C LYS A 65 -28.82 -2.78 29.19
N VAL A 66 -28.23 -2.45 28.04
CA VAL A 66 -27.30 -3.32 27.33
C VAL A 66 -26.11 -3.61 28.24
N ASP A 67 -25.92 -4.88 28.60
CA ASP A 67 -24.87 -5.35 29.51
C ASP A 67 -23.48 -4.95 28.99
N GLU A 68 -22.71 -4.20 29.80
CA GLU A 68 -21.36 -3.74 29.45
C GLU A 68 -20.42 -4.90 29.08
N LYS A 69 -20.67 -6.10 29.62
CA LYS A 69 -19.86 -7.30 29.33
C LYS A 69 -20.10 -7.82 27.92
N ILE A 70 -21.35 -7.78 27.44
CA ILE A 70 -21.71 -8.14 26.06
C ILE A 70 -21.13 -7.12 25.09
N ASN A 71 -21.17 -5.83 25.42
CA ASN A 71 -20.61 -4.77 24.59
C ASN A 71 -19.07 -4.87 24.51
N ARG A 72 -18.41 -5.26 25.62
CA ARG A 72 -16.97 -5.57 25.65
C ARG A 72 -16.65 -6.77 24.77
N ASP A 73 -17.36 -7.89 24.90
CA ASP A 73 -17.13 -9.10 24.08
C ASP A 73 -17.40 -8.87 22.59
N TYR A 74 -18.41 -8.06 22.24
CA TYR A 74 -18.70 -7.66 20.86
C TYR A 74 -17.61 -6.74 20.29
N SER A 75 -17.14 -5.77 21.08
CA SER A 75 -16.01 -4.89 20.72
C SER A 75 -14.72 -5.68 20.53
N TYR A 76 -14.44 -6.66 21.39
CA TYR A 76 -13.28 -7.54 21.29
C TYR A 76 -13.36 -8.42 20.03
N LYS A 77 -14.51 -9.02 19.74
CA LYS A 77 -14.70 -9.82 18.51
C LYS A 77 -14.54 -8.97 17.24
N LYS A 78 -15.00 -7.71 17.24
CA LYS A 78 -14.84 -6.82 16.08
C LYS A 78 -13.39 -6.33 15.90
N ALA A 79 -12.60 -6.23 16.97
CA ALA A 79 -11.22 -5.76 16.94
C ALA A 79 -10.25 -6.71 16.22
N PHE A 80 -10.53 -8.02 16.21
CA PHE A 80 -9.70 -9.06 15.57
C PHE A 80 -10.32 -9.66 14.32
N MET A 81 -11.52 -9.24 13.92
CA MET A 81 -12.09 -9.67 12.65
C MET A 81 -11.56 -8.79 11.53
N PRO A 82 -11.12 -9.39 10.41
CA PRO A 82 -11.04 -8.71 9.12
C PRO A 82 -12.19 -7.73 8.97
N ARG A 83 -11.94 -6.43 8.66
CA ARG A 83 -13.01 -5.62 8.07
C ARG A 83 -13.57 -6.44 6.92
N ARG A 84 -14.88 -6.71 6.91
CA ARG A 84 -15.54 -7.64 5.97
C ARG A 84 -15.36 -7.27 4.48
N GLU A 85 -14.74 -6.13 4.19
CA GLU A 85 -14.28 -5.69 2.88
C GLU A 85 -12.94 -6.32 2.45
N LEU A 86 -12.29 -7.12 3.31
CA LEU A 86 -11.24 -8.04 2.93
C LEU A 86 -11.84 -9.07 1.98
N LEU A 87 -11.84 -8.72 0.69
CA LEU A 87 -11.98 -9.62 -0.43
C LEU A 87 -10.99 -10.76 -0.16
N TYR A 88 -11.49 -11.89 0.33
CA TYR A 88 -10.73 -13.12 0.32
C TYR A 88 -10.14 -13.27 -1.08
N GLN A 89 -8.87 -13.67 -1.19
CA GLN A 89 -8.38 -14.16 -2.47
C GLN A 89 -9.28 -15.32 -2.89
N GLU A 90 -10.22 -15.07 -3.80
CA GLU A 90 -11.07 -16.12 -4.37
C GLU A 90 -10.22 -17.12 -5.19
N ILE A 91 -9.01 -16.70 -5.57
CA ILE A 91 -8.07 -17.45 -6.41
C ILE A 91 -6.71 -17.50 -5.72
N THR A 92 -6.23 -18.71 -5.44
CA THR A 92 -4.87 -19.02 -5.00
C THR A 92 -4.23 -19.99 -5.99
N HIS A 93 -2.90 -20.00 -6.06
CA HIS A 93 -2.12 -20.87 -6.95
C HIS A 93 -2.57 -20.80 -8.42
N SER A 94 -2.67 -19.58 -8.96
CA SER A 94 -3.12 -19.38 -10.36
C SER A 94 -2.07 -19.73 -11.41
N MET A 95 -0.82 -19.94 -10.99
CA MET A 95 0.26 -20.37 -11.87
C MET A 95 0.11 -21.86 -12.19
N PRO A 96 0.18 -22.27 -13.47
CA PRO A 96 0.26 -23.69 -13.83
C PRO A 96 1.44 -24.39 -13.12
N PRO A 97 1.23 -25.53 -12.44
CA PRO A 97 2.26 -26.18 -11.61
C PRO A 97 3.54 -26.52 -12.35
N GLU A 98 3.47 -26.82 -13.65
CA GLU A 98 4.64 -27.09 -14.49
C GLU A 98 5.62 -25.90 -14.56
N LYS A 99 5.12 -24.66 -14.40
CA LYS A 99 5.96 -23.45 -14.43
C LYS A 99 6.82 -23.28 -13.17
N ILE A 100 6.56 -24.02 -12.09
CA ILE A 100 7.46 -24.08 -10.92
C ILE A 100 8.88 -24.51 -11.36
N SER A 101 8.98 -25.37 -12.38
CA SER A 101 10.27 -25.83 -12.91
C SER A 101 11.13 -24.69 -13.48
N ILE A 102 10.51 -23.62 -13.98
CA ILE A 102 11.22 -22.42 -14.48
C ILE A 102 12.02 -21.80 -13.34
N PHE A 103 11.38 -21.50 -12.20
CA PHE A 103 12.04 -20.89 -11.05
C PHE A 103 13.10 -21.80 -10.42
N LYS A 104 12.85 -23.11 -10.37
CA LYS A 104 13.87 -24.08 -9.94
C LYS A 104 15.09 -24.08 -10.86
N SER A 105 14.89 -24.01 -12.17
CA SER A 105 16.00 -23.96 -13.14
C SER A 105 16.77 -22.64 -13.13
N LEU A 106 16.16 -21.57 -12.59
CA LEU A 106 16.73 -20.24 -12.49
C LEU A 106 17.48 -20.00 -11.17
N ASP A 107 17.67 -20.99 -10.30
CA ASP A 107 18.34 -20.77 -9.01
C ASP A 107 19.77 -20.24 -9.17
N ASP A 108 20.61 -20.90 -9.97
CA ASP A 108 21.98 -20.44 -10.27
C ASP A 108 21.98 -19.09 -11.00
N TRP A 109 21.01 -18.88 -11.90
CA TRP A 109 20.86 -17.58 -12.55
C TRP A 109 20.56 -16.48 -11.53
N ALA A 110 19.66 -16.73 -10.57
CA ALA A 110 19.30 -15.79 -9.52
C ALA A 110 20.49 -15.51 -8.59
N LYS A 111 21.28 -16.52 -8.26
CA LYS A 111 22.54 -16.35 -7.54
C LYS A 111 23.47 -15.34 -8.22
N ASP A 112 23.70 -15.51 -9.52
CA ASP A 112 24.67 -14.70 -10.25
C ASP A 112 24.12 -13.34 -10.68
N ASN A 113 22.79 -13.19 -10.79
CA ASN A 113 22.17 -12.02 -11.40
C ASN A 113 21.30 -11.18 -10.46
N ILE A 114 20.77 -11.77 -9.40
CA ILE A 114 19.83 -11.14 -8.47
C ILE A 114 20.50 -10.91 -7.12
N LEU A 115 21.15 -11.92 -6.53
CA LEU A 115 21.84 -11.76 -5.24
C LEU A 115 22.98 -10.74 -5.28
N THR A 116 23.51 -10.43 -6.47
CA THR A 116 24.51 -9.38 -6.69
C THR A 116 24.01 -7.95 -6.44
N HIS A 117 22.69 -7.75 -6.36
CA HIS A 117 22.08 -6.47 -6.00
C HIS A 117 22.01 -6.23 -4.49
N LEU A 118 22.19 -7.27 -3.67
CA LEU A 118 22.25 -7.16 -2.22
C LEU A 118 23.60 -6.56 -1.79
N LYS A 119 23.57 -5.68 -0.80
CA LYS A 119 24.79 -5.18 -0.18
C LYS A 119 25.22 -6.16 0.91
N PRO A 120 26.52 -6.53 0.98
CA PRO A 120 27.05 -7.24 2.14
C PRO A 120 26.79 -6.41 3.41
N VAL A 121 26.38 -7.07 4.51
CA VAL A 121 26.01 -6.41 5.78
C VAL A 121 27.08 -5.43 6.27
N GLU A 122 28.36 -5.80 6.18
CA GLU A 122 29.52 -4.97 6.56
C GLU A 122 29.69 -3.68 5.73
N LYS A 123 28.97 -3.56 4.61
CA LYS A 123 28.93 -2.39 3.73
C LYS A 123 27.57 -1.69 3.72
N CYS A 124 26.60 -2.21 4.48
CA CYS A 124 25.30 -1.58 4.63
C CYS A 124 25.42 -0.42 5.62
N TRP A 125 24.69 0.66 5.32
CA TRP A 125 24.40 1.66 6.32
C TRP A 125 23.51 1.06 7.42
N GLN A 126 23.62 1.58 8.63
CA GLN A 126 22.79 1.21 9.76
C GLN A 126 21.98 2.42 10.26
N PRO A 127 20.79 2.23 10.86
CA PRO A 127 20.00 3.35 11.38
C PRO A 127 20.78 4.30 12.29
N GLN A 128 21.72 3.77 13.09
CA GLN A 128 22.54 4.57 14.00
C GLN A 128 23.45 5.59 13.28
N ASP A 129 23.81 5.37 12.01
CA ASP A 129 24.64 6.29 11.23
C ASP A 129 23.96 7.66 11.00
N PHE A 130 22.62 7.71 11.14
CA PHE A 130 21.81 8.90 10.86
C PHE A 130 21.09 9.44 12.09
N LEU A 131 21.19 8.77 13.23
CA LEU A 131 20.51 9.13 14.47
C LEU A 131 21.49 9.73 15.49
N PRO A 132 21.00 10.53 16.45
CA PRO A 132 21.82 10.96 17.58
C PRO A 132 22.51 9.77 18.26
N ASP A 133 23.81 9.90 18.54
CA ASP A 133 24.61 8.84 19.15
C ASP A 133 24.35 8.77 20.67
N PRO A 134 23.71 7.71 21.19
CA PRO A 134 23.43 7.58 22.62
C PRO A 134 24.70 7.36 23.46
N ALA A 135 25.83 6.99 22.86
CA ALA A 135 27.10 6.77 23.55
C ALA A 135 28.00 8.02 23.61
N ALA A 136 27.63 9.11 22.91
CA ALA A 136 28.40 10.35 22.93
C ALA A 136 28.43 10.99 24.34
N SER A 137 29.52 11.70 24.66
CA SER A 137 29.77 12.31 25.99
C SER A 137 28.65 13.22 26.49
N ARG A 138 28.53 13.33 27.82
CA ARG A 138 27.43 14.09 28.46
C ARG A 138 27.47 15.60 28.23
N ASP A 139 28.64 16.17 27.95
CA ASP A 139 28.84 17.62 27.96
C ASP A 139 28.67 18.27 26.56
N ASP A 140 28.71 17.48 25.48
CA ASP A 140 28.63 17.91 24.06
C ASP A 140 27.98 16.86 23.12
N GLY A 141 27.35 15.80 23.65
CA GLY A 141 26.90 14.62 22.89
C GLY A 141 25.38 14.50 22.70
N PHE A 142 24.83 13.33 23.02
CA PHE A 142 23.48 12.87 22.64
C PHE A 142 22.36 13.91 22.81
N HIS A 143 22.31 14.58 23.96
CA HIS A 143 21.22 15.51 24.29
C HIS A 143 21.19 16.74 23.37
N GLU A 144 22.35 17.28 22.99
CA GLU A 144 22.39 18.42 22.06
C GLU A 144 22.01 17.96 20.64
N GLN A 145 22.46 16.78 20.21
CA GLN A 145 22.06 16.21 18.91
C GLN A 145 20.55 15.95 18.81
N VAL A 146 19.92 15.47 19.89
CA VAL A 146 18.45 15.32 19.98
C VAL A 146 17.77 16.68 19.95
N LYS A 147 18.27 17.66 20.71
CA LYS A 147 17.72 19.02 20.72
C LYS A 147 17.78 19.66 19.33
N GLU A 148 18.91 19.59 18.65
CA GLU A 148 19.04 20.08 17.27
C GLU A 148 18.07 19.40 16.29
N LEU A 149 17.89 18.07 16.42
CA LEU A 149 16.91 17.32 15.62
C LEU A 149 15.50 17.87 15.86
N ARG A 150 15.14 18.12 17.11
CA ARG A 150 13.83 18.66 17.48
C ARG A 150 13.64 20.11 17.02
N GLU A 151 14.68 20.94 17.04
CA GLU A 151 14.63 22.30 16.50
C GLU A 151 14.38 22.28 14.98
N ARG A 152 15.12 21.46 14.21
CA ARG A 152 14.85 21.32 12.77
C ARG A 152 13.44 20.81 12.48
N ALA A 153 12.96 19.84 13.26
CA ALA A 153 11.64 19.26 13.10
C ALA A 153 10.47 20.24 13.36
N LYS A 154 10.70 21.40 14.01
CA LYS A 154 9.68 22.45 14.18
C LYS A 154 9.40 23.20 12.87
N GLU A 155 10.39 23.31 12.00
CA GLU A 155 10.28 24.01 10.71
C GLU A 155 9.62 23.14 9.63
N VAL A 156 9.43 21.84 9.92
CA VAL A 156 8.78 20.88 9.03
C VAL A 156 7.27 20.85 9.33
N PRO A 157 6.41 21.09 8.32
CA PRO A 157 4.97 21.23 8.52
C PRO A 157 4.28 19.88 8.79
N ASP A 158 3.07 19.94 9.36
CA ASP A 158 2.32 18.75 9.79
C ASP A 158 1.88 17.87 8.60
N ASP A 159 1.59 18.46 7.44
CA ASP A 159 1.27 17.73 6.20
C ASP A 159 2.42 16.82 5.76
N PHE A 160 3.66 17.31 5.85
CA PHE A 160 4.84 16.48 5.62
C PHE A 160 4.93 15.32 6.62
N PHE A 161 4.68 15.59 7.91
CA PHE A 161 4.72 14.53 8.93
C PHE A 161 3.64 13.47 8.74
N VAL A 162 2.43 13.84 8.29
CA VAL A 162 1.40 12.84 7.93
C VAL A 162 1.91 11.88 6.86
N VAL A 163 2.58 12.40 5.83
CA VAL A 163 3.12 11.54 4.75
C VAL A 163 4.30 10.71 5.23
N LEU A 164 5.25 11.31 5.98
CA LEU A 164 6.39 10.57 6.52
C LEU A 164 5.96 9.45 7.46
N VAL A 165 4.92 9.68 8.27
CA VAL A 165 4.32 8.66 9.13
C VAL A 165 3.68 7.55 8.31
N GLY A 166 2.90 7.86 7.27
CA GLY A 166 2.32 6.83 6.40
C GLY A 166 3.38 5.97 5.70
N ASN A 167 4.48 6.59 5.24
CA ASN A 167 5.63 5.84 4.71
C ASN A 167 6.20 4.91 5.79
N MET A 168 6.49 5.42 6.99
CA MET A 168 7.05 4.63 8.09
C MET A 168 6.13 3.47 8.52
N ILE A 169 4.81 3.68 8.61
CA ILE A 169 3.85 2.63 8.96
C ILE A 169 3.87 1.51 7.91
N THR A 170 4.04 1.88 6.63
CA THR A 170 4.20 0.91 5.54
C THR A 170 5.48 0.11 5.75
N GLU A 171 6.62 0.75 6.03
CA GLU A 171 7.88 0.04 6.33
C GLU A 171 7.77 -0.93 7.52
N ASP A 172 7.13 -0.51 8.61
CA ASP A 172 7.01 -1.33 9.83
C ASP A 172 6.06 -2.54 9.66
N ALA A 173 5.26 -2.59 8.58
CA ALA A 173 4.43 -3.74 8.23
C ALA A 173 5.20 -4.86 7.47
N LEU A 174 6.53 -4.78 7.45
CA LEU A 174 7.46 -5.73 6.82
C LEU A 174 7.14 -7.23 7.02
N PRO A 175 6.67 -7.73 8.19
CA PRO A 175 6.31 -9.14 8.33
C PRO A 175 5.29 -9.61 7.28
N THR A 176 4.32 -8.77 6.92
CA THR A 176 3.34 -9.06 5.87
C THR A 176 4.00 -9.23 4.50
N TYR A 177 5.04 -8.44 4.20
CA TYR A 177 5.69 -8.44 2.89
C TYR A 177 6.63 -9.65 2.73
N GLN A 178 7.35 -10.02 3.78
CA GLN A 178 8.10 -11.28 3.80
C GLN A 178 7.15 -12.48 3.66
N THR A 179 6.01 -12.48 4.37
CA THR A 179 4.98 -13.51 4.20
C THR A 179 4.50 -13.58 2.75
N MET A 180 4.19 -12.43 2.13
CA MET A 180 3.76 -12.37 0.73
C MET A 180 4.77 -13.05 -0.20
N LEU A 181 6.06 -12.72 -0.10
CA LEU A 181 7.10 -13.37 -0.90
C LEU A 181 7.18 -14.89 -0.64
N ASN A 182 7.02 -15.30 0.62
CA ASN A 182 6.98 -16.70 1.02
C ASN A 182 5.67 -17.43 0.66
N THR A 183 4.68 -16.75 0.10
CA THR A 183 3.49 -17.41 -0.48
C THR A 183 3.67 -17.74 -1.97
N LEU A 184 4.73 -17.24 -2.62
CA LEU A 184 4.92 -17.39 -4.06
C LEU A 184 5.48 -18.77 -4.43
N ASP A 185 4.77 -19.47 -5.32
CA ASP A 185 5.06 -20.83 -5.74
C ASP A 185 6.44 -20.96 -6.40
N GLY A 186 7.27 -21.89 -5.91
CA GLY A 186 8.58 -22.17 -6.48
C GLY A 186 9.71 -21.23 -6.05
N VAL A 187 9.42 -20.16 -5.29
CA VAL A 187 10.42 -19.23 -4.75
C VAL A 187 10.36 -19.05 -3.22
N ALA A 188 9.32 -19.58 -2.57
CA ALA A 188 9.13 -19.52 -1.13
C ALA A 188 10.27 -20.17 -0.31
N ASP A 189 10.49 -19.66 0.91
CA ASP A 189 11.39 -20.28 1.89
C ASP A 189 10.67 -21.37 2.70
N GLU A 190 10.84 -22.62 2.26
CA GLU A 190 10.19 -23.80 2.85
C GLU A 190 10.60 -24.11 4.31
N THR A 191 11.76 -23.61 4.77
CA THR A 191 12.31 -24.00 6.08
C THR A 191 12.65 -22.82 6.98
N GLY A 192 12.44 -21.59 6.52
CA GLY A 192 12.95 -20.37 7.16
C GLY A 192 14.48 -20.21 7.06
N SER A 193 15.15 -21.14 6.39
CA SER A 193 16.61 -21.17 6.21
C SER A 193 17.01 -21.89 4.91
N SER A 194 16.09 -22.01 3.95
CA SER A 194 16.35 -22.71 2.70
C SER A 194 17.56 -22.10 1.98
N PRO A 195 18.48 -22.92 1.43
CA PRO A 195 19.68 -22.42 0.77
C PRO A 195 19.42 -21.97 -0.67
N THR A 196 18.18 -22.07 -1.18
CA THR A 196 17.84 -21.60 -2.53
C THR A 196 18.11 -20.11 -2.66
N SER A 197 18.53 -19.70 -3.86
CA SER A 197 18.86 -18.30 -4.15
C SER A 197 17.65 -17.39 -3.94
N TRP A 198 16.45 -17.90 -4.23
CA TRP A 198 15.19 -17.20 -3.96
C TRP A 198 14.93 -16.96 -2.47
N ALA A 199 15.12 -17.97 -1.62
CA ALA A 199 14.93 -17.83 -0.18
C ALA A 199 16.02 -16.94 0.45
N VAL A 200 17.26 -17.04 -0.03
CA VAL A 200 18.35 -16.14 0.36
C VAL A 200 18.02 -14.69 0.01
N TRP A 201 17.50 -14.43 -1.20
CA TRP A 201 17.00 -13.10 -1.58
C TRP A 201 15.93 -12.62 -0.62
N THR A 202 14.85 -13.39 -0.40
CA THR A 202 13.74 -12.99 0.47
C THR A 202 14.23 -12.61 1.87
N ARG A 203 15.09 -13.43 2.49
CA ARG A 203 15.63 -13.13 3.83
C ARG A 203 16.55 -11.92 3.83
N ALA A 204 17.42 -11.77 2.84
CA ALA A 204 18.38 -10.67 2.79
C ALA A 204 17.72 -9.33 2.42
N TRP A 205 16.77 -9.33 1.48
CA TRP A 205 15.89 -8.18 1.19
C TRP A 205 15.16 -7.76 2.47
N THR A 206 14.51 -8.70 3.17
CA THR A 206 13.81 -8.40 4.44
C THR A 206 14.77 -7.80 5.48
N ALA A 207 16.01 -8.28 5.56
CA ALA A 207 17.00 -7.71 6.47
C ALA A 207 17.44 -6.29 6.07
N GLU A 208 17.52 -6.00 4.76
CA GLU A 208 17.76 -4.64 4.28
C GLU A 208 16.59 -3.70 4.60
N GLU A 209 15.34 -4.12 4.33
CA GLU A 209 14.09 -3.39 4.58
C GLU A 209 13.88 -3.06 6.05
N LYS A 210 14.23 -3.99 6.96
CA LYS A 210 14.02 -3.79 8.41
C LYS A 210 14.65 -2.50 8.93
N ARG A 211 15.75 -2.07 8.32
CA ARG A 211 16.48 -0.84 8.69
C ARG A 211 15.70 0.42 8.34
N HIS A 212 14.82 0.40 7.32
CA HIS A 212 14.04 1.56 6.89
C HIS A 212 13.04 1.95 7.97
N GLY A 213 12.19 1.00 8.38
CA GLY A 213 11.26 1.17 9.49
C GLY A 213 11.98 1.54 10.79
N ASP A 214 13.09 0.86 11.12
CA ASP A 214 13.88 1.17 12.32
C ASP A 214 14.40 2.62 12.38
N LEU A 215 14.84 3.15 11.24
CA LEU A 215 15.38 4.51 11.13
C LEU A 215 14.26 5.54 11.21
N LEU A 216 13.20 5.35 10.42
CA LEU A 216 12.05 6.28 10.41
C LEU A 216 11.32 6.30 11.75
N ASN A 217 11.12 5.14 12.39
CA ASN A 217 10.49 5.02 13.70
C ASN A 217 11.24 5.82 14.77
N LYS A 218 12.56 5.60 14.90
CA LYS A 218 13.39 6.31 15.87
C LYS A 218 13.48 7.81 15.56
N TYR A 219 13.57 8.18 14.28
CA TYR A 219 13.55 9.58 13.87
C TYR A 219 12.23 10.26 14.31
N LEU A 220 11.08 9.68 13.96
CA LEU A 220 9.75 10.19 14.32
C LEU A 220 9.57 10.28 15.84
N TYR A 221 9.98 9.24 16.57
CA TYR A 221 9.99 9.22 18.04
C TYR A 221 10.77 10.41 18.63
N LEU A 222 12.00 10.65 18.14
CA LEU A 222 12.86 11.72 18.65
C LEU A 222 12.35 13.12 18.30
N THR A 223 11.60 13.29 17.20
CA THR A 223 11.09 14.61 16.80
C THR A 223 10.15 15.24 17.83
N GLY A 224 9.35 14.41 18.51
CA GLY A 224 8.23 14.87 19.35
C GLY A 224 7.11 15.61 18.58
N ARG A 225 7.06 15.47 17.24
CA ARG A 225 6.05 16.12 16.39
C ARG A 225 4.79 15.26 16.19
N VAL A 226 4.90 13.96 16.45
CA VAL A 226 3.85 12.95 16.16
C VAL A 226 3.46 12.16 17.42
N ASP A 227 2.26 11.58 17.39
CA ASP A 227 1.71 10.72 18.45
C ASP A 227 2.11 9.26 18.20
N MET A 228 3.22 8.84 18.80
CA MET A 228 3.74 7.48 18.64
C MET A 228 2.75 6.42 19.09
N SER A 229 1.91 6.68 20.10
CA SER A 229 0.93 5.69 20.58
C SER A 229 -0.13 5.39 19.50
N GLN A 230 -0.55 6.41 18.76
CA GLN A 230 -1.48 6.24 17.65
C GLN A 230 -0.83 5.59 16.43
N ILE A 231 0.43 5.89 16.16
CA ILE A 231 1.20 5.25 15.09
C ILE A 231 1.38 3.75 15.38
N GLU A 232 1.82 3.39 16.58
CA GLU A 232 2.01 2.00 17.02
C GLU A 232 0.72 1.18 16.93
N LYS A 233 -0.43 1.75 17.33
CA LYS A 233 -1.74 1.12 17.13
C LYS A 233 -2.07 0.91 15.67
N THR A 234 -1.74 1.89 14.82
CA THR A 234 -2.00 1.81 13.37
C THR A 234 -1.18 0.68 12.74
N ILE A 235 0.10 0.56 13.11
CA ILE A 235 0.97 -0.56 12.70
C ILE A 235 0.38 -1.89 13.15
N GLN A 236 -0.04 -1.98 14.42
CA GLN A 236 -0.63 -3.20 14.96
C GLN A 236 -1.89 -3.61 14.18
N TYR A 237 -2.78 -2.68 13.86
CA TYR A 237 -3.94 -2.95 13.01
C TYR A 237 -3.51 -3.41 11.61
N LEU A 238 -2.58 -2.71 10.97
CA LEU A 238 -2.15 -3.03 9.62
C LEU A 238 -1.54 -4.43 9.52
N ILE A 239 -0.65 -4.80 10.44
CA ILE A 239 -0.06 -6.16 10.49
C ILE A 239 -1.14 -7.20 10.75
N THR A 240 -2.10 -6.91 11.65
CA THR A 240 -3.21 -7.83 11.97
C THR A 240 -4.12 -8.04 10.75
N PHE A 241 -4.34 -7.01 9.95
CA PHE A 241 -5.17 -7.09 8.74
C PHE A 241 -4.42 -7.71 7.56
N GLY A 242 -3.10 -7.56 7.52
CA GLY A 242 -2.27 -7.99 6.41
C GLY A 242 -2.57 -7.20 5.13
N MET A 243 -2.39 -7.85 3.99
CA MET A 243 -2.61 -7.27 2.67
C MET A 243 -2.97 -8.38 1.67
N ASP A 244 -3.90 -8.11 0.74
CA ASP A 244 -4.03 -8.89 -0.49
C ASP A 244 -3.47 -8.11 -1.71
N PRO A 245 -2.27 -8.46 -2.21
CA PRO A 245 -1.72 -7.85 -3.43
C PRO A 245 -2.42 -8.34 -4.71
N GLY A 246 -3.31 -9.32 -4.63
CA GLY A 246 -3.89 -9.99 -5.80
C GLY A 246 -2.88 -10.88 -6.53
N GLY A 247 -1.82 -11.31 -5.83
CA GLY A 247 -0.68 -12.06 -6.37
C GLY A 247 -0.92 -13.57 -6.53
N GLU A 248 -1.99 -14.13 -5.95
CA GLU A 248 -2.48 -15.51 -6.23
C GLU A 248 -1.40 -16.61 -6.14
N ASN A 249 -0.42 -16.46 -5.23
CA ASN A 249 0.75 -17.33 -5.09
C ASN A 249 1.63 -17.41 -6.34
N ASN A 250 1.42 -16.55 -7.33
CA ASN A 250 2.04 -16.64 -8.65
C ASN A 250 3.26 -15.71 -8.72
N PRO A 251 4.50 -16.21 -8.86
CA PRO A 251 5.68 -15.35 -8.90
C PRO A 251 5.73 -14.38 -10.08
N TYR A 252 5.05 -14.67 -11.21
CA TYR A 252 4.93 -13.69 -12.30
C TYR A 252 4.18 -12.45 -11.80
N LEU A 253 3.02 -12.64 -11.15
CA LEU A 253 2.23 -11.56 -10.57
C LEU A 253 2.99 -10.87 -9.42
N GLY A 254 3.59 -11.66 -8.53
CA GLY A 254 4.37 -11.19 -7.39
C GLY A 254 5.55 -10.30 -7.80
N PHE A 255 6.36 -10.73 -8.77
CA PHE A 255 7.53 -9.95 -9.20
C PHE A 255 7.18 -8.73 -10.06
N ILE A 256 6.05 -8.76 -10.79
CA ILE A 256 5.49 -7.55 -11.42
C ILE A 256 5.05 -6.56 -10.34
N PHE A 257 4.35 -7.04 -9.31
CA PHE A 257 3.91 -6.24 -8.18
C PHE A 257 5.10 -5.60 -7.46
N THR A 258 6.12 -6.37 -7.07
CA THR A 258 7.28 -5.82 -6.36
C THR A 258 8.09 -4.86 -7.23
N SER A 259 8.29 -5.15 -8.52
CA SER A 259 8.95 -4.21 -9.45
C SER A 259 8.27 -2.84 -9.48
N PHE A 260 6.93 -2.83 -9.41
CA PHE A 260 6.16 -1.59 -9.37
C PHE A 260 6.26 -0.88 -8.01
N GLN A 261 6.10 -1.63 -6.92
CA GLN A 261 6.10 -1.07 -5.56
C GLN A 261 7.44 -0.48 -5.18
N GLU A 262 8.54 -1.19 -5.46
CA GLU A 262 9.91 -0.73 -5.20
C GLU A 262 10.23 0.57 -5.93
N ARG A 263 9.65 0.75 -7.13
CA ARG A 263 9.76 2.02 -7.83
C ARG A 263 8.92 3.11 -7.14
N ALA A 264 7.71 2.78 -6.70
CA ALA A 264 6.83 3.72 -6.02
C ALA A 264 7.44 4.22 -4.70
N THR A 265 8.02 3.33 -3.90
CA THR A 265 8.75 3.67 -2.66
C THR A 265 10.01 4.48 -2.96
N ALA A 266 10.79 4.13 -3.99
CA ALA A 266 11.95 4.93 -4.43
C ALA A 266 11.57 6.38 -4.81
N ILE A 267 10.42 6.57 -5.47
CA ILE A 267 9.89 7.89 -5.82
C ILE A 267 9.41 8.61 -4.55
N SER A 268 8.59 7.95 -3.72
CA SER A 268 8.04 8.52 -2.48
C SER A 268 9.15 9.00 -1.55
N HIS A 269 10.11 8.14 -1.21
CA HIS A 269 11.26 8.48 -0.37
C HIS A 269 12.18 9.52 -1.02
N GLY A 270 12.36 9.45 -2.35
CA GLY A 270 13.12 10.45 -3.10
C GLY A 270 12.48 11.84 -3.06
N ASN A 271 11.15 11.92 -3.10
CA ASN A 271 10.42 13.18 -3.05
C ASN A 271 10.31 13.72 -1.63
N THR A 272 10.09 12.88 -0.62
CA THR A 272 10.17 13.30 0.80
C THR A 272 11.57 13.81 1.14
N ALA A 273 12.63 13.23 0.60
CA ALA A 273 14.00 13.75 0.76
C ALA A 273 14.15 15.19 0.21
N LYS A 274 13.60 15.46 -0.98
CA LYS A 274 13.63 16.81 -1.57
C LYS A 274 12.84 17.81 -0.74
N LEU A 275 11.67 17.41 -0.24
CA LEU A 275 10.82 18.25 0.61
C LEU A 275 11.49 18.53 1.97
N ALA A 276 12.06 17.51 2.63
CA ALA A 276 12.81 17.68 3.87
C ALA A 276 13.94 18.71 3.71
N LYS A 277 14.71 18.61 2.62
CA LYS A 277 15.74 19.60 2.26
C LYS A 277 15.17 21.00 2.06
N LYS A 278 14.01 21.13 1.41
CA LYS A 278 13.32 22.42 1.21
C LYS A 278 12.88 23.06 2.53
N HIS A 279 12.50 22.25 3.51
CA HIS A 279 12.16 22.69 4.88
C HIS A 279 13.38 22.86 5.79
N GLY A 280 14.60 22.75 5.26
CA GLY A 280 15.84 22.99 6.02
C GLY A 280 16.37 21.80 6.82
N ASP A 281 15.72 20.63 6.76
CA ASP A 281 16.21 19.43 7.44
C ASP A 281 17.05 18.54 6.51
N LEU A 282 18.34 18.86 6.44
CA LEU A 282 19.30 18.12 5.62
C LEU A 282 19.56 16.68 6.13
N LYS A 283 19.43 16.43 7.44
CA LYS A 283 19.61 15.07 7.99
C LYS A 283 18.43 14.19 7.63
N LEU A 284 17.21 14.70 7.73
CA LEU A 284 16.02 13.99 7.25
C LEU A 284 16.08 13.75 5.73
N ALA A 285 16.58 14.71 4.96
CA ALA A 285 16.80 14.50 3.52
C ALA A 285 17.78 13.35 3.24
N GLN A 286 18.85 13.21 4.04
CA GLN A 286 19.78 12.08 3.94
C GLN A 286 19.11 10.75 4.32
N ILE A 287 18.29 10.74 5.39
CA ILE A 287 17.53 9.56 5.83
C ILE A 287 16.60 9.06 4.71
N CYS A 288 15.75 9.92 4.16
CA CYS A 288 14.86 9.52 3.08
C CYS A 288 15.65 9.15 1.80
N GLY A 289 16.75 9.87 1.52
CA GLY A 289 17.58 9.61 0.35
C GLY A 289 18.34 8.28 0.40
N ILE A 290 18.80 7.84 1.57
CA ILE A 290 19.50 6.57 1.71
C ILE A 290 18.54 5.38 1.60
N ILE A 291 17.34 5.50 2.15
CA ILE A 291 16.26 4.52 1.98
C ILE A 291 15.93 4.39 0.48
N ALA A 292 15.64 5.51 -0.19
CA ALA A 292 15.39 5.53 -1.64
C ALA A 292 16.51 4.92 -2.50
N SER A 293 17.75 4.86 -1.98
CA SER A 293 18.88 4.23 -2.67
C SER A 293 18.86 2.70 -2.57
N ASP A 294 18.27 2.16 -1.50
CA ASP A 294 18.05 0.73 -1.33
C ASP A 294 16.88 0.28 -2.22
N GLU A 295 15.75 1.00 -2.19
CA GLU A 295 14.59 0.75 -3.08
C GLU A 295 15.01 0.63 -4.56
N LYS A 296 15.89 1.52 -5.04
CA LYS A 296 16.38 1.48 -6.43
C LYS A 296 17.17 0.21 -6.76
N ARG A 297 17.88 -0.36 -5.79
CA ARG A 297 18.59 -1.63 -6.02
C ARG A 297 17.61 -2.80 -6.05
N HIS A 298 16.60 -2.78 -5.18
CA HIS A 298 15.55 -3.78 -5.17
C HIS A 298 14.69 -3.70 -6.43
N GLU A 299 14.28 -2.51 -6.86
CA GLU A 299 13.67 -2.23 -8.17
C GLU A 299 14.49 -2.88 -9.29
N ALA A 300 15.81 -2.62 -9.34
CA ALA A 300 16.68 -3.16 -10.36
C ALA A 300 16.75 -4.70 -10.33
N ALA A 301 16.70 -5.32 -9.15
CA ALA A 301 16.70 -6.76 -9.01
C ALA A 301 15.37 -7.37 -9.50
N TYR A 302 14.22 -6.87 -9.01
CA TYR A 302 12.91 -7.40 -9.41
C TYR A 302 12.60 -7.16 -10.88
N THR A 303 12.92 -5.99 -11.42
CA THR A 303 12.74 -5.70 -12.84
C THR A 303 13.58 -6.63 -13.73
N LYS A 304 14.77 -7.04 -13.26
CA LYS A 304 15.63 -8.02 -13.92
C LYS A 304 15.05 -9.43 -13.89
N ILE A 305 14.38 -9.83 -12.81
CA ILE A 305 13.61 -11.09 -12.75
C ILE A 305 12.53 -11.09 -13.83
N VAL A 306 11.69 -10.06 -13.88
CA VAL A 306 10.60 -9.98 -14.86
C VAL A 306 11.15 -9.89 -16.30
N THR A 307 12.28 -9.21 -16.51
CA THR A 307 12.98 -9.23 -17.81
C THR A 307 13.33 -10.65 -18.22
N LYS A 308 13.87 -11.46 -17.29
CA LYS A 308 14.19 -12.86 -17.56
C LYS A 308 12.96 -13.71 -17.84
N LEU A 309 11.84 -13.44 -17.16
CA LEU A 309 10.57 -14.10 -17.45
C LEU A 309 10.03 -13.75 -18.85
N PHE A 310 10.18 -12.51 -19.32
CA PHE A 310 9.87 -12.14 -20.70
C PHE A 310 10.75 -12.85 -21.73
N GLU A 311 12.00 -13.18 -21.42
CA GLU A 311 12.86 -13.97 -22.31
C GLU A 311 12.43 -15.43 -22.42
N LEU A 312 11.94 -16.02 -21.32
CA LEU A 312 11.64 -17.45 -21.23
C LEU A 312 10.18 -17.78 -21.57
N ASP A 313 9.26 -16.90 -21.16
CA ASP A 313 7.82 -17.11 -21.25
C ASP A 313 7.09 -15.78 -21.54
N PRO A 314 7.36 -15.17 -22.72
CA PRO A 314 6.85 -13.84 -23.05
C PRO A 314 5.32 -13.76 -23.04
N ASP A 315 4.64 -14.84 -23.46
CA ASP A 315 3.19 -14.88 -23.57
C ASP A 315 2.51 -14.88 -22.20
N TYR A 316 2.93 -15.77 -21.30
CA TYR A 316 2.38 -15.80 -19.95
C TYR A 316 2.74 -14.54 -19.17
N THR A 317 3.97 -14.03 -19.32
CA THR A 317 4.43 -12.83 -18.61
C THR A 317 3.64 -11.58 -19.01
N VAL A 318 3.33 -11.37 -20.30
CA VAL A 318 2.52 -10.21 -20.71
C VAL A 318 1.06 -10.34 -20.25
N ILE A 319 0.52 -11.56 -20.21
CA ILE A 319 -0.83 -11.82 -19.69
C ILE A 319 -0.88 -11.52 -18.18
N SER A 320 0.12 -11.97 -17.42
CA SER A 320 0.29 -11.66 -15.99
C SER A 320 0.41 -10.15 -15.74
N LEU A 321 1.16 -9.42 -16.57
CA LEU A 321 1.25 -7.97 -16.49
C LEU A 321 -0.10 -7.29 -16.72
N ALA A 322 -0.83 -7.70 -17.77
CA ALA A 322 -2.17 -7.20 -18.01
C ALA A 322 -3.14 -7.53 -16.87
N HIS A 323 -3.02 -8.71 -16.26
CA HIS A 323 -3.82 -9.11 -15.10
C HIS A 323 -3.61 -8.19 -13.91
N MET A 324 -2.36 -7.94 -13.52
CA MET A 324 -2.03 -7.00 -12.44
C MET A 324 -2.53 -5.59 -12.74
N MET A 325 -2.38 -5.14 -13.99
CA MET A 325 -2.85 -3.80 -14.39
C MET A 325 -4.39 -3.69 -14.41
N ARG A 326 -5.14 -4.76 -14.71
CA ARG A 326 -6.61 -4.77 -14.60
C ARG A 326 -7.06 -4.70 -13.14
N LYS A 327 -6.36 -5.40 -12.24
CA LYS A 327 -6.63 -5.34 -10.79
C LYS A 327 -6.22 -4.01 -10.15
N LYS A 328 -5.38 -3.24 -10.84
CA LYS A 328 -4.64 -2.09 -10.32
C LYS A 328 -3.61 -2.53 -9.29
N ILE A 329 -2.47 -1.85 -9.24
CA ILE A 329 -1.44 -2.14 -8.25
C ILE A 329 -1.88 -1.55 -6.92
N THR A 330 -2.45 -2.39 -6.05
CA THR A 330 -2.91 -2.00 -4.72
C THR A 330 -1.73 -1.60 -3.83
N MET A 331 -1.82 -0.47 -3.13
CA MET A 331 -0.79 -0.07 -2.17
C MET A 331 -0.76 -1.03 -0.97
N PRO A 332 0.43 -1.41 -0.44
CA PRO A 332 0.52 -2.38 0.65
C PRO A 332 -0.24 -1.97 1.90
N ALA A 333 -0.19 -0.70 2.28
CA ALA A 333 -0.88 -0.15 3.43
C ALA A 333 -2.34 0.31 3.16
N HIS A 334 -3.00 -0.17 2.09
CA HIS A 334 -4.37 0.26 1.76
C HIS A 334 -5.42 -0.02 2.85
N LEU A 335 -5.15 -0.94 3.77
CA LEU A 335 -6.00 -1.28 4.92
C LEU A 335 -5.62 -0.53 6.21
N MET A 336 -4.81 0.52 6.10
CA MET A 336 -4.36 1.31 7.24
C MET A 336 -5.54 1.90 8.03
N TYR A 337 -5.51 1.73 9.35
CA TYR A 337 -6.57 2.13 10.27
C TYR A 337 -5.99 2.45 11.65
N ASP A 338 -6.40 3.57 12.25
CA ASP A 338 -5.85 4.09 13.52
C ASP A 338 -6.77 3.90 14.73
N GLY A 339 -7.86 3.14 14.58
CA GLY A 339 -8.88 2.96 15.60
C GLY A 339 -10.04 3.95 15.55
N ARG A 340 -10.03 4.93 14.63
CA ARG A 340 -11.09 5.94 14.52
C ARG A 340 -11.45 6.38 13.09
N ASP A 341 -10.50 6.37 12.16
CA ASP A 341 -10.70 6.85 10.79
C ASP A 341 -10.79 5.68 9.81
N ASP A 342 -12.01 5.37 9.36
CA ASP A 342 -12.29 4.31 8.40
C ASP A 342 -11.70 4.58 7.00
N HIS A 343 -11.36 5.84 6.70
CA HIS A 343 -10.86 6.31 5.41
C HIS A 343 -9.40 6.78 5.49
N LEU A 344 -8.66 6.35 6.52
CA LEU A 344 -7.32 6.83 6.82
C LEU A 344 -6.34 6.73 5.65
N PHE A 345 -6.36 5.63 4.90
CA PHE A 345 -5.53 5.48 3.70
C PHE A 345 -5.90 6.49 2.60
N GLN A 346 -7.19 6.76 2.37
CA GLN A 346 -7.65 7.76 1.40
C GLN A 346 -7.22 9.17 1.82
N HIS A 347 -7.37 9.52 3.09
CA HIS A 347 -6.90 10.81 3.60
C HIS A 347 -5.38 10.95 3.50
N PHE A 348 -4.60 9.94 3.92
CA PHE A 348 -3.14 9.92 3.82
C PHE A 348 -2.67 10.09 2.35
N SER A 349 -3.23 9.28 1.44
CA SER A 349 -2.87 9.34 0.02
C SER A 349 -3.24 10.67 -0.62
N GLY A 350 -4.34 11.31 -0.20
CA GLY A 350 -4.68 12.68 -0.60
C GLY A 350 -3.61 13.70 -0.20
N VAL A 351 -3.07 13.61 1.02
CA VAL A 351 -1.96 14.49 1.46
C VAL A 351 -0.69 14.21 0.64
N ALA A 352 -0.36 12.94 0.41
CA ALA A 352 0.81 12.55 -0.38
C ALA A 352 0.73 13.05 -1.83
N GLN A 353 -0.44 12.94 -2.45
CA GLN A 353 -0.73 13.50 -3.78
C GLN A 353 -0.56 15.02 -3.79
N GLN A 354 -1.17 15.72 -2.82
CA GLN A 354 -1.13 17.19 -2.75
C GLN A 354 0.30 17.72 -2.57
N LEU A 355 1.12 17.02 -1.79
CA LEU A 355 2.54 17.38 -1.60
C LEU A 355 3.43 16.98 -2.78
N GLY A 356 2.91 16.24 -3.75
CA GLY A 356 3.69 15.69 -4.86
C GLY A 356 4.73 14.65 -4.39
N VAL A 357 4.45 13.96 -3.28
CA VAL A 357 5.31 12.88 -2.78
C VAL A 357 5.13 11.65 -3.66
N TYR A 358 3.87 11.26 -3.89
CA TYR A 358 3.50 10.21 -4.83
C TYR A 358 2.11 10.51 -5.41
N THR A 359 2.01 10.49 -6.73
CA THR A 359 0.82 10.93 -7.47
C THR A 359 0.32 9.90 -8.47
N ALA A 360 -0.89 10.09 -8.99
CA ALA A 360 -1.42 9.29 -10.10
C ALA A 360 -0.57 9.40 -11.38
N ASN A 361 0.14 10.53 -11.56
CA ASN A 361 1.09 10.69 -12.66
C ASN A 361 2.34 9.84 -12.44
N ASP A 362 2.85 9.75 -11.19
CA ASP A 362 3.95 8.86 -10.87
C ASP A 362 3.56 7.40 -11.15
N TYR A 363 2.34 6.97 -10.80
CA TYR A 363 1.84 5.63 -11.16
C TYR A 363 1.93 5.37 -12.68
N ALA A 364 1.50 6.33 -13.50
CA ALA A 364 1.59 6.22 -14.95
C ALA A 364 3.05 6.21 -15.46
N ASP A 365 3.92 7.02 -14.86
CA ASP A 365 5.36 7.08 -15.17
C ASP A 365 6.05 5.74 -14.86
N ILE A 366 5.71 5.10 -13.74
CA ILE A 366 6.22 3.77 -13.37
C ILE A 366 5.82 2.75 -14.42
N LEU A 367 4.54 2.70 -14.80
CA LEU A 367 4.06 1.76 -15.80
C LEU A 367 4.77 1.97 -17.14
N GLU A 368 4.90 3.21 -17.60
CA GLU A 368 5.59 3.54 -18.85
C GLU A 368 7.06 3.11 -18.82
N LEU A 369 7.76 3.37 -17.71
CA LEU A 369 9.15 2.93 -17.50
C LEU A 369 9.28 1.40 -17.54
N LEU A 370 8.41 0.67 -16.85
CA LEU A 370 8.46 -0.80 -16.81
C LEU A 370 8.16 -1.41 -18.19
N LEU A 371 7.17 -0.87 -18.91
CA LEU A 371 6.85 -1.29 -20.28
C LEU A 371 8.02 -1.08 -21.23
N ALA A 372 8.72 0.05 -21.12
CA ALA A 372 9.92 0.34 -21.90
C ALA A 372 11.09 -0.59 -21.52
N THR A 373 11.30 -0.81 -20.22
CA THR A 373 12.37 -1.68 -19.68
C THR A 373 12.22 -3.11 -20.16
N TRP A 374 11.00 -3.66 -20.09
CA TRP A 374 10.68 -5.01 -20.56
C TRP A 374 10.40 -5.08 -22.06
N LYS A 375 10.52 -3.95 -22.78
CA LYS A 375 10.34 -3.85 -24.24
C LYS A 375 9.01 -4.43 -24.72
N VAL A 376 7.95 -4.28 -23.90
CA VAL A 376 6.66 -4.94 -24.10
C VAL A 376 6.05 -4.62 -25.46
N GLN A 377 6.19 -3.38 -25.94
CA GLN A 377 5.65 -2.95 -27.24
C GLN A 377 6.27 -3.69 -28.44
N THR A 378 7.49 -4.20 -28.30
CA THR A 378 8.24 -4.87 -29.38
C THR A 378 8.18 -6.39 -29.32
N LEU A 379 7.46 -6.96 -28.34
CA LEU A 379 7.28 -8.41 -28.25
C LEU A 379 6.55 -8.93 -29.50
N VAL A 380 7.08 -10.01 -30.06
CA VAL A 380 6.53 -10.73 -31.23
C VAL A 380 6.32 -12.19 -30.89
N GLY A 381 5.55 -12.92 -31.70
CA GLY A 381 5.29 -14.35 -31.48
C GLY A 381 4.28 -14.65 -30.36
N LEU A 382 3.61 -13.63 -29.82
CA LEU A 382 2.57 -13.78 -28.80
C LEU A 382 1.30 -14.46 -29.36
N SER A 383 0.59 -15.18 -28.50
CA SER A 383 -0.73 -15.73 -28.76
C SER A 383 -1.78 -14.62 -28.98
N PRO A 384 -3.00 -14.94 -29.46
CA PRO A 384 -4.07 -13.95 -29.56
C PRO A 384 -4.42 -13.28 -28.23
N GLU A 385 -4.30 -13.99 -27.11
CA GLU A 385 -4.53 -13.44 -25.78
C GLU A 385 -3.35 -12.56 -25.33
N GLY A 386 -2.11 -13.02 -25.56
CA GLY A 386 -0.90 -12.24 -25.29
C GLY A 386 -0.88 -10.91 -26.06
N ARG A 387 -1.31 -10.89 -27.33
CA ARG A 387 -1.44 -9.65 -28.11
C ARG A 387 -2.49 -8.69 -27.53
N LYS A 388 -3.65 -9.19 -27.09
CA LYS A 388 -4.66 -8.35 -26.41
C LYS A 388 -4.14 -7.79 -25.10
N ALA A 389 -3.38 -8.59 -24.34
CA ALA A 389 -2.72 -8.15 -23.11
C ALA A 389 -1.70 -7.05 -23.41
N GLN A 390 -0.83 -7.24 -24.42
CA GLN A 390 0.16 -6.27 -24.89
C GLN A 390 -0.50 -4.94 -25.29
N GLU A 391 -1.52 -4.97 -26.16
CA GLU A 391 -2.27 -3.78 -26.59
C GLU A 391 -2.90 -3.04 -25.41
N PHE A 392 -3.48 -3.78 -24.46
CA PHE A 392 -4.09 -3.21 -23.27
C PHE A 392 -3.06 -2.46 -22.41
N VAL A 393 -1.93 -3.09 -22.07
CA VAL A 393 -0.95 -2.48 -21.16
C VAL A 393 -0.21 -1.32 -21.82
N CYS A 394 0.14 -1.42 -23.11
CA CYS A 394 0.79 -0.32 -23.84
C CYS A 394 -0.14 0.89 -24.02
N GLY A 395 -1.46 0.68 -24.06
CA GLY A 395 -2.45 1.75 -24.15
C GLY A 395 -2.83 2.39 -22.80
N LEU A 396 -2.34 1.86 -21.67
CA LEU A 396 -2.82 2.22 -20.34
C LEU A 396 -2.21 3.51 -19.78
N PRO A 397 -0.89 3.79 -19.86
CA PRO A 397 -0.30 5.03 -19.34
C PRO A 397 -1.01 6.32 -19.80
N PRO A 398 -1.25 6.55 -21.11
CA PRO A 398 -1.94 7.77 -21.55
C PRO A 398 -3.41 7.83 -21.10
N ARG A 399 -4.05 6.68 -20.84
CA ARG A 399 -5.42 6.65 -20.30
C ARG A 399 -5.45 7.09 -18.85
N ILE A 400 -4.50 6.64 -18.03
CA ILE A 400 -4.38 7.01 -16.61
C ILE A 400 -4.19 8.53 -16.49
N ARG A 401 -3.25 9.11 -17.25
CA ARG A 401 -3.01 10.57 -17.23
C ARG A 401 -4.27 11.37 -17.58
N LYS A 402 -4.99 10.93 -18.61
CA LYS A 402 -6.23 11.60 -19.03
C LYS A 402 -7.35 11.51 -18.00
N LEU A 403 -7.40 10.43 -17.23
CA LEU A 403 -8.34 10.29 -16.11
C LEU A 403 -7.97 11.25 -14.98
N GLU A 404 -6.68 11.35 -14.65
CA GLU A 404 -6.19 12.28 -13.63
C GLU A 404 -6.44 13.75 -13.99
N GLU A 405 -6.12 14.16 -15.23
CA GLU A 405 -6.41 15.51 -15.73
C GLU A 405 -7.90 15.87 -15.59
N ARG A 406 -8.78 14.91 -15.84
CA ARG A 406 -10.24 15.09 -15.72
C ARG A 406 -10.69 15.15 -14.27
N ALA A 407 -10.08 14.38 -13.37
CA ALA A 407 -10.35 14.48 -11.94
C ALA A 407 -9.97 15.86 -11.42
N GLN A 408 -8.74 16.30 -11.66
CA GLN A 408 -8.26 17.62 -11.24
C GLN A 408 -9.13 18.76 -11.78
N ALA A 409 -9.59 18.67 -13.04
CA ALA A 409 -10.48 19.67 -13.63
C ALA A 409 -11.90 19.66 -13.03
N ARG A 410 -12.31 18.56 -12.39
CA ARG A 410 -13.63 18.39 -11.75
C ARG A 410 -13.60 18.70 -10.25
N THR A 411 -12.43 18.77 -9.62
CA THR A 411 -12.27 19.13 -8.21
C THR A 411 -12.73 20.58 -7.97
N LYS A 412 -14.03 20.73 -7.73
CA LYS A 412 -14.69 21.96 -7.27
C LYS A 412 -15.10 21.85 -5.80
N GLN A 413 -14.68 20.79 -5.12
CA GLN A 413 -15.04 20.61 -3.72
C GLN A 413 -14.30 21.64 -2.86
N PRO A 414 -14.98 22.20 -1.84
CA PRO A 414 -14.31 23.09 -0.92
C PRO A 414 -13.22 22.28 -0.18
N PRO A 415 -12.07 22.90 0.10
CA PRO A 415 -11.00 22.26 0.83
C PRO A 415 -11.52 21.72 2.16
N MET A 416 -11.26 20.44 2.41
CA MET A 416 -11.65 19.79 3.66
C MET A 416 -10.44 19.76 4.59
N SER A 417 -10.67 20.10 5.85
CA SER A 417 -9.66 20.03 6.89
C SER A 417 -9.84 18.72 7.64
N VAL A 418 -8.90 17.79 7.49
CA VAL A 418 -9.00 16.44 8.06
C VAL A 418 -8.08 16.32 9.28
N PRO A 419 -8.60 15.94 10.46
CA PRO A 419 -7.78 15.67 11.62
C PRO A 419 -7.07 14.32 11.48
N PHE A 420 -5.77 14.28 11.80
CA PHE A 420 -5.01 13.02 11.83
C PHE A 420 -4.61 12.67 13.27
N SER A 421 -4.88 11.44 13.69
CA SER A 421 -4.49 10.99 15.03
C SER A 421 -2.98 10.97 15.23
N TRP A 422 -2.23 10.68 14.17
CA TRP A 422 -0.76 10.66 14.15
C TRP A 422 -0.10 11.99 14.52
N ILE A 423 -0.83 13.10 14.41
CA ILE A 423 -0.36 14.44 14.78
C ILE A 423 -1.24 15.04 15.89
N PHE A 424 -1.66 14.19 16.85
CA PHE A 424 -2.44 14.61 18.02
C PHE A 424 -3.79 15.26 17.68
N GLY A 425 -4.41 14.86 16.56
CA GLY A 425 -5.70 15.41 16.11
C GLY A 425 -5.60 16.79 15.46
N ARG A 426 -4.39 17.30 15.21
CA ARG A 426 -4.18 18.49 14.36
C ARG A 426 -4.67 18.20 12.94
N GLN A 427 -5.06 19.25 12.23
CA GLN A 427 -5.73 19.13 10.94
C GLN A 427 -4.81 19.49 9.79
N VAL A 428 -4.92 18.74 8.70
CA VAL A 428 -4.27 19.00 7.42
C VAL A 428 -5.32 19.26 6.37
N ARG A 429 -5.06 20.21 5.48
CA ARG A 429 -5.96 20.59 4.40
C ARG A 429 -5.79 19.63 3.22
N LEU A 430 -6.89 18.99 2.82
CA LEU A 430 -7.04 18.21 1.59
C LEU A 430 -7.84 19.03 0.58
N LEU A 431 -7.36 19.04 -0.68
CA LEU A 431 -7.92 19.81 -1.79
C LEU A 431 -8.73 18.95 -2.75
#